data_AF-A0A969PM60-F1
#
_entry.id   AF-A0A969PM60-F1
#
_cell.length_a   1.000
_cell.length_b   1.000
_cell.length_c   1.000
_cell.angle_alpha   90.00
_cell.angle_beta   90.00
_cell.angle_gamma   90.00
#
_symmetry.space_group_name_H-M   'P 1'
#
loop_
_entity.id
_entity.type
_entity.pdbx_description
1 polymer ?
#
loop_
_entity_poly.entity_id
_entity_poly.type
_entity_poly.pdbx_seq_one_letter_code
_entity_poly.pdbx_strand_id
1 'polypeptide(L)' 'MKALKPRFNREQRVNFLGGCGTIKTYQPESGTWLYLIEMEMGPEPDVGRIGNETRIFLPEADINY' A
#
# COMPACT_ATOMS: atom_id res chain seq x y z
N MET A 1 -22.64 6.64 16.33
CA MET A 1 -22.01 5.88 15.23
C MET A 1 -20.54 5.67 15.61
N LYS A 2 -20.05 4.44 15.68
CA LYS A 2 -18.64 4.17 15.99
C LYS A 2 -17.86 4.51 14.71
N ALA A 3 -16.94 5.47 14.76
CA ALA A 3 -16.07 5.73 13.62
C ALA A 3 -15.32 4.42 13.31
N LEU A 4 -15.44 3.92 12.08
CA LEU A 4 -14.57 2.86 11.59
C LEU A 4 -13.14 3.38 11.77
N LYS A 5 -12.26 2.56 12.32
CA LYS A 5 -10.83 2.87 12.41
C LYS A 5 -10.13 2.12 11.29
N PRO A 6 -9.10 2.71 10.66
CA PRO A 6 -8.31 1.99 9.66
C PRO A 6 -7.61 0.81 10.34
N ARG A 7 -7.57 -0.34 9.67
CA ARG A 7 -6.87 -1.53 10.15
C ARG A 7 -5.35 -1.36 10.11
N PHE A 8 -4.84 -0.60 9.15
CA PHE A 8 -3.43 -0.37 8.94
C PHE A 8 -3.04 1.09 9.12
N ASN A 9 -1.79 1.37 9.47
CA ASN A 9 -1.30 2.71 9.77
C ASN A 9 -0.30 3.21 8.73
N ARG A 10 -0.04 4.52 8.73
CA ARG A 10 1.00 5.13 7.90
C ARG A 10 2.39 4.59 8.29
N GLU A 11 3.25 4.42 7.30
CA GLU A 11 4.57 3.78 7.37
C GLU A 11 4.54 2.30 7.81
N GLN A 12 3.36 1.68 7.87
CA GLN A 12 3.26 0.25 8.10
C GLN A 12 3.56 -0.52 6.82
N ARG A 13 4.43 -1.54 6.94
CA ARG A 13 4.65 -2.52 5.89
C ARG A 13 3.49 -3.50 5.81
N VAL A 14 3.05 -3.80 4.60
CA VAL A 14 1.92 -4.70 4.31
C VAL A 14 2.20 -5.60 3.11
N ASN A 15 1.48 -6.72 3.05
CA ASN A 15 1.50 -7.66 1.94
C ASN A 15 0.16 -7.63 1.19
N PHE A 16 0.17 -7.86 -0.11
CA PHE A 16 -1.05 -7.95 -0.93
C PHE A 16 -0.79 -8.86 -2.13
N LEU A 17 -1.83 -9.19 -2.89
CA LEU A 17 -1.66 -10.00 -4.08
C LEU A 17 -0.81 -9.24 -5.12
N GLY A 18 0.38 -9.72 -5.41
CA GLY A 18 1.32 -9.11 -6.37
C GLY A 18 2.53 -8.42 -5.74
N GLY A 19 2.63 -8.35 -4.41
CA GLY A 19 3.85 -7.86 -3.76
C GLY A 19 3.67 -7.42 -2.31
N CYS A 20 4.61 -6.60 -1.85
CA CYS A 20 4.57 -5.94 -0.57
C CYS A 20 4.96 -4.47 -0.72
N GLY A 21 4.62 -3.66 0.27
CA GLY A 21 4.91 -2.24 0.25
C GLY A 21 4.63 -1.55 1.57
N THR A 22 4.79 -0.24 1.57
CA THR A 22 4.62 0.62 2.74
C THR A 22 3.42 1.55 2.55
N ILE A 23 2.53 1.60 3.53
CA ILE A 23 1.38 2.52 3.50
C ILE A 23 1.87 3.96 3.65
N LYS A 24 1.55 4.81 2.68
CA LYS A 24 1.89 6.25 2.71
C LYS A 24 0.75 7.13 3.14
N THR A 25 -0.48 6.77 2.80
CA THR A 25 -1.69 7.43 3.29
C THR A 25 -2.91 6.52 3.15
N TYR A 26 -4.01 6.89 3.78
CA TYR A 26 -5.28 6.20 3.66
C TYR A 26 -6.45 7.17 3.81
N GLN A 27 -7.58 6.83 3.21
CA GLN A 27 -8.81 7.62 3.29
C GLN A 27 -10.02 6.71 3.48
N PRO A 28 -11.08 7.18 4.14
CA PRO A 28 -12.34 6.45 4.20
C PRO A 28 -12.92 6.25 2.80
N GLU A 29 -13.47 5.07 2.52
CA GLU A 29 -14.17 4.76 1.27
C GLU A 29 -15.37 3.88 1.57
N SER A 30 -16.60 4.38 1.34
CA SER A 30 -17.87 3.62 1.40
C SER A 30 -17.98 2.53 2.49
N GLY A 31 -17.67 2.87 3.75
CA GLY A 31 -17.75 1.93 4.88
C GLY A 31 -16.52 1.05 5.10
N THR A 32 -15.45 1.29 4.36
CA THR A 32 -14.11 0.71 4.50
C THR A 32 -13.03 1.80 4.34
N TRP A 33 -11.81 1.39 3.99
CA TRP A 33 -10.64 2.22 3.81
C TRP A 33 -9.93 1.90 2.50
N LEU A 34 -9.46 2.95 1.82
CA LEU A 34 -8.58 2.85 0.67
C LEU A 34 -7.18 3.30 1.10
N TYR A 35 -6.16 2.51 0.75
CA TYR A 35 -4.77 2.75 1.14
C TYR A 35 -3.90 3.04 -0.08
N LEU A 36 -3.07 4.08 0.00
CA LEU A 36 -1.97 4.30 -0.94
C LEU A 36 -0.74 3.56 -0.41
N ILE A 37 -0.27 2.59 -1.19
CA ILE A 37 0.88 1.76 -0.86
C ILE A 37 2.00 2.05 -1.86
N GLU A 38 3.18 2.36 -1.33
CA GLU A 38 4.42 2.46 -2.09
C GLU A 38 5.09 1.09 -2.12
N MET A 39 5.24 0.52 -3.32
CA MET A 39 5.86 -0.78 -3.51
C MET A 39 7.37 -0.67 -3.35
N GLU A 40 7.99 -1.73 -2.81
CA GLU A 40 9.44 -1.78 -2.77
C GLU A 40 10.03 -1.76 -4.18
N MET A 41 11.04 -0.90 -4.37
CA MET A 41 11.86 -0.96 -5.55
C MET A 41 12.71 -2.23 -5.46
N GLY A 42 12.65 -3.08 -6.49
CA GLY A 42 13.55 -4.21 -6.62
C GLY A 42 15.01 -3.75 -6.70
N PRO A 43 15.98 -4.67 -6.58
CA PRO A 43 17.40 -4.33 -6.73
C PRO A 43 17.63 -3.61 -8.06
N GLU A 44 18.47 -2.57 -8.02
CA GLU A 44 18.86 -1.85 -9.23
C GLU A 44 19.59 -2.84 -10.17
N PRO A 45 19.16 -2.97 -11.44
CA PRO A 45 19.81 -3.87 -12.38
C PRO A 45 21.16 -3.29 -12.83
N ASP A 46 22.17 -4.14 -13.02
CA ASP A 46 23.53 -3.74 -13.49
C ASP A 46 23.49 -2.95 -14.82
N VAL A 47 22.52 -3.24 -15.68
CA VAL A 47 22.24 -2.52 -16.93
C VAL A 47 20.73 -2.49 -17.14
N GLY A 48 20.12 -1.31 -17.28
CA GLY A 48 18.67 -1.19 -17.52
C GLY A 48 18.10 0.19 -17.22
N ARG A 49 16.76 0.30 -17.28
CA ARG A 49 16.03 1.52 -16.93
C ARG A 49 15.51 1.38 -15.50
N ILE A 50 15.87 2.31 -14.63
CA ILE A 50 15.26 2.43 -13.30
C ILE A 50 13.80 2.83 -13.51
N GLY A 51 12.87 1.99 -13.05
CA GLY A 51 11.46 2.34 -13.00
C GLY A 51 11.22 3.36 -11.89
N ASN A 52 10.28 4.28 -12.07
CA ASN A 52 9.89 5.18 -10.99
C ASN A 52 9.24 4.38 -9.85
N GLU A 53 9.41 4.86 -8.62
CA GLU A 53 8.69 4.40 -7.44
C GLU A 53 7.21 4.16 -7.78
N THR A 54 6.74 2.91 -7.60
CA THR A 54 5.39 2.52 -7.97
C THR A 54 4.48 2.64 -6.77
N ARG A 55 3.42 3.43 -6.90
CA ARG A 55 2.37 3.57 -5.89
C ARG A 55 1.06 3.01 -6.41
N ILE A 56 0.36 2.27 -5.54
CA ILE A 56 -0.92 1.63 -5.86
C ILE A 56 -1.96 2.00 -4.80
N PHE A 57 -3.21 2.12 -5.23
CA PHE A 57 -4.35 2.19 -4.31
C PHE A 57 -4.96 0.81 -4.16
N LEU A 58 -5.12 0.34 -2.92
CA LEU A 58 -5.79 -0.93 -2.63
C LEU A 58 -6.87 -0.75 -1.54
N PRO A 59 -8.03 -1.41 -1.69
CA PRO A 59 -9.04 -1.46 -0.64
C PRO A 59 -8.53 -2.31 0.54
N GLU A 60 -9.04 -2.03 1.74
CA GLU A 60 -8.61 -2.71 2.97
C GLU A 60 -8.68 -4.25 2.90
N ALA A 61 -9.63 -4.78 2.13
CA ALA A 61 -9.84 -6.22 1.97
C ALA A 61 -8.72 -6.93 1.19
N ASP A 62 -7.95 -6.20 0.38
CA ASP A 62 -6.88 -6.76 -0.47
C ASP A 62 -5.50 -6.74 0.22
N ILE A 63 -5.46 -6.26 1.47
CA ILE A 63 -4.23 -6.00 2.23
C ILE A 63 -4.13 -6.94 3.43
N ASN A 64 -2.93 -7.49 3.65
CA ASN A 64 -2.58 -8.39 4.74
C ASN A 64 -1.41 -7.81 5.57
N TYR A 65 -1.29 -8.31 6.81
CA TYR A 65 -0.14 -8.01 7.68
C TYR A 65 1.18 -8.50 7.07
#